data_AF-A0A4U5NUX8-F1
#
_entry.id   AF-A0A4U5NUX8-F1
#
_cell.length_a   1.000
_cell.length_b   1.000
_cell.length_c   1.000
_cell.angle_alpha   90.00
_cell.angle_beta   90.00
_cell.angle_gamma   90.00
#
_symmetry.space_group_name_H-M   'P 1'
#
loop_
_entity.id
_entity.type
_entity.pdbx_description
1 polymer ?
#
loop_
_entity_poly.entity_id
_entity_poly.type
_entity_poly.pdbx_seq_one_letter_code
_entity_poly.pdbx_strand_id
1 'polypeptide(L)'
;MASLAAGTIVAEGVVPDSQLKLMTFGQPRTGDKEYAHFIDSRISYKFRVVHAQDIIPHMPFKLIWGYKHHRSEIWYNNDMTTNSTFVGCEEADGNACSNSQVALSWPDHMHYFNIHIFDFGKNGCKY
;
A
#
# COMPACT_ATOMS: atom_id res chain seq x y z
N MET A 1 -0.04 9.71 -2.48
CA MET A 1 -0.12 10.95 -1.68
C MET A 1 0.15 10.74 -0.19
N ALA A 2 -0.55 9.83 0.51
CA ALA A 2 -0.36 9.63 1.96
C ALA A 2 1.10 9.37 2.38
N SER A 3 1.85 8.55 1.63
CA SER A 3 3.27 8.28 1.93
C SER A 3 4.17 9.50 1.75
N LEU A 4 3.89 10.38 0.76
CA LEU A 4 4.59 11.66 0.64
C LEU A 4 4.28 12.58 1.82
N ALA A 5 3.00 12.72 2.17
CA ALA A 5 2.57 13.55 3.30
C ALA A 5 3.20 13.07 4.62
N ALA A 6 3.17 11.77 4.88
CA ALA A 6 3.81 11.17 6.04
C ALA A 6 5.33 11.40 6.04
N GLY A 7 5.98 11.24 4.87
CA GLY A 7 7.39 11.54 4.68
C GLY A 7 7.74 13.00 4.98
N THR A 8 6.92 13.96 4.52
CA THR A 8 7.09 15.39 4.81
C THR A 8 6.92 15.68 6.30
N ILE A 9 5.87 15.15 6.93
CA ILE A 9 5.60 15.30 8.36
C ILE A 9 6.81 14.89 9.22
N VAL A 10 7.45 13.74 8.90
CA VAL A 10 8.64 13.29 9.65
C VAL A 10 9.93 13.99 9.25
N ALA A 11 10.04 14.47 8.00
CA ALA A 11 11.20 15.24 7.55
C ALA A 11 11.25 16.61 8.23
N GLU A 12 10.11 17.26 8.38
CA GLU A 12 9.95 18.57 9.02
C GLU A 12 9.86 18.49 10.54
N GLY A 13 9.73 17.28 11.10
CA GLY A 13 9.66 17.08 12.56
C GLY A 13 8.35 17.59 13.17
N VAL A 14 7.26 17.59 12.40
CA VAL A 14 5.94 18.07 12.85
C VAL A 14 5.41 17.24 14.01
N VAL A 15 5.62 15.91 13.96
CA VAL A 15 5.29 14.99 15.04
C VAL A 15 6.42 13.97 15.23
N PRO A 16 6.61 13.42 16.45
CA PRO A 16 7.49 12.28 16.64
C PRO A 16 6.93 11.03 15.94
N ASP A 17 7.82 10.13 15.52
CA ASP A 17 7.46 8.86 14.86
C ASP A 17 6.41 8.05 15.65
N SER A 18 6.49 8.04 16.98
CA SER A 18 5.54 7.34 17.86
C SER A 18 4.09 7.80 17.75
N GLN A 19 3.85 8.97 17.16
CA GLN A 19 2.51 9.53 16.92
C GLN A 19 2.06 9.42 15.46
N LEU A 20 2.89 8.86 14.57
CA LEU A 20 2.57 8.72 13.15
C LEU A 20 2.29 7.25 12.81
N LYS A 21 1.21 7.04 12.06
CA LYS A 21 0.88 5.74 11.46
C LYS A 21 0.60 5.94 9.98
N LEU A 22 1.36 5.26 9.12
CA LEU A 22 1.16 5.27 7.68
C LEU A 22 0.49 3.98 7.23
N MET A 23 -0.79 4.05 6.87
CA MET A 23 -1.51 2.94 6.25
C MET A 23 -2.09 3.40 4.93
N THR A 24 -1.85 2.64 3.87
CA THR A 24 -2.36 2.93 2.53
C THR A 24 -3.06 1.72 1.94
N PHE A 25 -3.96 1.95 0.98
CA PHE A 25 -4.67 0.90 0.23
C PHE A 25 -4.35 1.06 -1.25
N GLY A 26 -3.91 -0.01 -1.91
CA GLY A 26 -3.61 -0.02 -3.34
C GLY A 26 -2.57 1.02 -3.75
N GLN A 27 -1.62 1.33 -2.85
CA GLN A 27 -0.68 2.43 -3.09
C GLN A 27 0.23 2.14 -4.28
N PRO A 28 0.31 3.03 -5.28
CA PRO A 28 1.32 2.96 -6.34
C PRO A 28 2.72 3.26 -5.80
N ARG A 29 3.76 2.77 -6.48
CA ARG A 29 5.14 3.13 -6.15
C ARG A 29 5.29 4.65 -6.20
N THR A 30 5.96 5.20 -5.20
CA THR A 30 5.90 6.65 -4.94
C THR A 30 7.24 7.34 -5.18
N GLY A 31 8.35 6.63 -5.03
CA GLY A 31 9.70 7.16 -5.28
C GLY A 31 10.68 6.05 -5.63
N ASP A 32 11.95 6.39 -5.63
CA ASP A 32 13.07 5.48 -5.87
C ASP A 32 13.46 4.69 -4.61
N LYS A 33 14.63 4.04 -4.64
CA LYS A 33 15.16 3.23 -3.54
C LYS A 33 15.47 4.09 -2.32
N GLU A 34 15.99 5.29 -2.53
CA GLU A 34 16.37 6.26 -1.50
C GLU A 34 15.13 6.75 -0.76
N TYR A 35 14.06 7.08 -1.49
CA TYR A 35 12.77 7.41 -0.91
C TYR A 35 12.18 6.24 -0.10
N ALA A 36 12.19 5.02 -0.66
CA ALA A 36 11.71 3.84 0.04
C ALA A 36 12.47 3.61 1.36
N HIS A 37 13.80 3.73 1.32
CA HIS A 37 14.66 3.61 2.50
C HIS A 37 14.41 4.73 3.53
N PHE A 38 14.19 5.97 3.07
CA PHE A 38 13.85 7.08 3.94
C PHE A 38 12.58 6.79 4.75
N ILE A 39 11.50 6.40 4.08
CA ILE A 39 10.24 6.00 4.75
C ILE A 39 10.50 4.82 5.69
N ASP A 40 11.31 3.85 5.27
CA ASP A 40 11.68 2.69 6.08
C ASP A 40 12.35 3.05 7.40
N SER A 41 13.25 4.03 7.35
CA SER A 41 14.04 4.47 8.50
C SER A 41 13.34 5.46 9.43
N ARG A 42 12.31 6.18 8.94
CA ARG A 42 11.70 7.31 9.67
C ARG A 42 10.30 7.06 10.21
N ILE A 43 9.61 6.06 9.69
CA ILE A 43 8.24 5.74 10.09
C ILE A 43 8.21 4.28 10.55
N SER A 44 8.08 4.03 11.85
CA SER A 44 8.05 2.67 12.40
C SER A 44 6.75 1.95 12.06
N TYR A 45 5.59 2.61 12.24
CA TYR A 45 4.30 2.01 11.91
C TYR A 45 3.89 2.36 10.48
N LYS A 46 4.22 1.46 9.55
CA LYS A 46 3.90 1.63 8.13
C LYS A 46 3.60 0.30 7.44
N PHE A 47 2.56 0.29 6.61
CA PHE A 47 2.33 -0.79 5.67
C PHE A 47 1.34 -0.37 4.59
N ARG A 48 1.38 -1.11 3.49
CA ARG A 48 0.48 -0.97 2.35
C ARG A 48 -0.44 -2.19 2.33
N VAL A 49 -1.75 -1.99 2.23
CA VAL A 49 -2.73 -3.06 2.03
C VAL A 49 -2.99 -3.18 0.54
N VAL A 50 -2.88 -4.40 0.01
CA VAL A 50 -3.13 -4.70 -1.40
C VAL A 50 -4.14 -5.83 -1.50
N HIS A 51 -5.13 -5.65 -2.38
CA HIS A 51 -6.18 -6.62 -2.63
C HIS A 51 -5.93 -7.38 -3.94
N ALA A 52 -5.90 -8.71 -3.84
CA ALA A 52 -5.84 -9.66 -4.95
C ALA A 52 -4.84 -9.26 -6.04
N GLN A 53 -5.31 -9.05 -7.27
CA GLN A 53 -4.50 -8.74 -8.44
C GLN A 53 -4.51 -7.24 -8.77
N ASP A 54 -4.77 -6.37 -7.80
CA ASP A 54 -4.79 -4.90 -7.98
C ASP A 54 -3.57 -4.41 -8.79
N ILE A 55 -3.84 -3.81 -9.96
CA ILE A 55 -2.81 -3.31 -10.87
C ILE A 55 -2.05 -2.09 -10.33
N ILE A 56 -2.65 -1.28 -9.45
CA ILE A 56 -2.13 0.04 -9.09
C ILE A 56 -0.82 -0.04 -8.30
N PRO A 57 -0.63 -0.94 -7.32
CA PRO A 57 0.66 -1.15 -6.68
C PRO A 57 1.81 -1.51 -7.62
N HIS A 58 1.53 -2.03 -8.82
CA HIS A 58 2.56 -2.37 -9.79
C HIS A 58 3.00 -1.16 -10.64
N MET A 59 2.38 0.00 -10.43
CA MET A 59 2.67 1.25 -11.13
C MET A 59 3.29 2.29 -10.19
N PRO A 60 4.19 3.15 -10.68
CA PRO A 60 4.93 3.01 -11.93
C PRO A 60 5.85 1.78 -11.94
N PHE A 61 6.23 1.30 -13.13
CA PHE A 61 6.99 0.06 -13.27
C PHE A 61 8.43 0.16 -12.72
N LYS A 62 8.77 -0.78 -11.83
CA LYS A 62 10.09 -0.93 -11.20
C LYS A 62 11.25 -1.03 -12.21
N LEU A 63 11.10 -1.85 -13.24
CA LEU A 63 12.19 -2.18 -14.17
C LEU A 63 12.55 -1.03 -15.12
N ILE A 64 11.57 -0.22 -15.50
CA ILE A 64 11.76 0.83 -16.50
C ILE A 64 12.20 2.13 -15.84
N TRP A 65 11.61 2.46 -14.68
CA TRP A 65 11.77 3.79 -14.06
C TRP A 65 12.43 3.76 -12.68
N GLY A 66 12.84 2.59 -12.17
CA GLY A 66 13.57 2.49 -10.90
C GLY A 66 12.74 2.75 -9.64
N TYR A 67 11.42 2.89 -9.78
CA TYR A 67 10.52 3.11 -8.65
C TYR A 67 10.49 1.90 -7.71
N LYS A 68 10.40 2.16 -6.41
CA LYS A 68 10.41 1.17 -5.33
C LYS A 68 9.32 1.44 -4.31
N HIS A 69 8.82 0.36 -3.73
CA HIS A 69 7.99 0.42 -2.54
C HIS A 69 8.86 0.44 -1.29
N HIS A 70 8.39 1.17 -0.28
CA HIS A 70 8.83 1.00 1.10
C HIS A 70 8.20 -0.28 1.69
N ARG A 71 8.72 -0.73 2.83
CA ARG A 71 8.15 -1.81 3.64
C ARG A 71 6.93 -1.32 4.44
N SER A 72 6.00 -2.16 4.85
CA SER A 72 5.78 -3.57 4.49
C SER A 72 4.48 -3.69 3.68
N GLU A 73 4.19 -4.86 3.13
CA GLU A 73 2.93 -5.14 2.43
C GLU A 73 2.07 -6.14 3.20
N ILE A 74 0.78 -5.83 3.33
CA ILE A 74 -0.26 -6.74 3.80
C ILE A 74 -1.12 -7.08 2.59
N TRP A 75 -1.09 -8.33 2.17
CA TRP A 75 -1.74 -8.77 0.95
C TRP A 75 -2.86 -9.76 1.22
N TYR A 76 -4.03 -9.46 0.67
CA TYR A 76 -5.21 -10.31 0.73
C TYR A 76 -5.49 -10.88 -0.65
N ASN A 77 -5.23 -12.17 -0.84
CA ASN A 77 -5.60 -12.87 -2.07
C ASN A 77 -6.96 -13.58 -1.93
N ASN A 78 -7.97 -12.82 -1.48
CA ASN A 78 -9.35 -13.23 -1.20
C ASN A 78 -10.22 -11.98 -1.05
N ASP A 79 -11.52 -12.16 -0.82
CA ASP A 79 -12.51 -11.06 -0.76
C ASP A 79 -12.43 -10.17 0.50
N MET A 80 -11.45 -10.37 1.38
CA MET A 80 -11.24 -9.57 2.60
C MET A 80 -12.44 -9.55 3.57
N THR A 81 -13.31 -10.57 3.55
CA THR A 81 -14.42 -10.70 4.49
C THR A 81 -13.92 -10.89 5.93
N THR A 82 -14.81 -10.76 6.92
CA THR A 82 -14.47 -11.04 8.33
C THR A 82 -13.85 -12.43 8.47
N ASN A 83 -12.72 -12.52 9.18
CA ASN A 83 -11.88 -13.72 9.34
C ASN A 83 -11.09 -14.17 8.11
N SER A 84 -11.10 -13.40 7.01
CA SER A 84 -10.18 -13.63 5.90
C SER A 84 -8.73 -13.51 6.36
N THR A 85 -7.91 -14.43 5.87
CA THR A 85 -6.47 -14.43 6.14
C THR A 85 -5.74 -13.47 5.20
N PHE A 86 -4.54 -13.05 5.61
CA PHE A 86 -3.66 -12.22 4.81
C PHE A 86 -2.22 -12.74 4.93
N VAL A 87 -1.38 -12.32 3.99
CA VAL A 87 0.06 -12.56 4.00
C VAL A 87 0.77 -11.24 4.25
N GLY A 88 1.66 -11.21 5.24
CA GLY A 88 2.58 -10.09 5.47
C GLY A 88 3.90 -10.30 4.74
N CYS A 89 4.27 -9.35 3.88
CA CYS A 89 5.56 -9.32 3.20
C CYS A 89 6.39 -8.15 3.71
N GLU A 90 7.44 -8.47 4.48
CA GLU A 90 8.35 -7.49 5.08
C GLU A 90 9.44 -7.01 4.11
N GLU A 91 9.65 -7.68 2.98
CA GLU A 91 10.64 -7.24 2.00
C GLU A 91 10.15 -6.00 1.24
N ALA A 92 11.03 -5.00 1.09
CA ALA A 92 10.73 -3.83 0.26
C ALA A 92 10.73 -4.25 -1.21
N ASP A 93 9.57 -4.15 -1.88
CA ASP A 93 9.44 -4.39 -3.32
C ASP A 93 10.01 -5.76 -3.77
N GLY A 94 9.83 -6.78 -2.93
CA GLY A 94 10.19 -8.17 -3.18
C GLY A 94 9.29 -8.86 -4.23
N ASN A 95 9.53 -10.14 -4.51
CA ASN A 95 8.76 -10.91 -5.51
C ASN A 95 7.59 -11.72 -4.92
N ALA A 96 7.35 -11.61 -3.61
CA ALA A 96 6.24 -12.26 -2.92
C ALA A 96 4.97 -11.37 -2.92
N CYS A 97 3.90 -11.84 -2.27
CA CYS A 97 2.62 -11.12 -2.15
C CYS A 97 2.03 -10.72 -3.52
N SER A 98 1.49 -9.50 -3.67
CA SER A 98 0.89 -9.05 -4.93
C SER A 98 1.86 -9.15 -6.11
N ASN A 99 3.17 -8.98 -5.87
CA ASN A 99 4.19 -9.08 -6.90
C ASN A 99 4.42 -10.51 -7.44
N SER A 100 3.76 -11.52 -6.86
CA SER A 100 3.70 -12.88 -7.42
C SER A 100 2.62 -13.05 -8.50
N GLN A 101 1.70 -12.08 -8.65
CA GLN A 101 0.60 -12.16 -9.61
C GLN A 101 1.08 -11.87 -11.04
N VAL A 102 0.66 -12.73 -11.98
CA VAL A 102 0.98 -12.59 -13.41
C VAL A 102 -0.10 -11.78 -14.14
N ALA A 103 -1.36 -12.00 -13.80
CA ALA A 103 -2.48 -11.21 -14.28
C ALA A 103 -2.76 -10.07 -13.29
N LEU A 104 -3.14 -8.90 -13.83
CA LEU A 104 -3.45 -7.71 -13.05
C LEU A 104 -4.90 -7.27 -13.35
N SER A 105 -5.59 -6.78 -12.33
CA SER A 105 -7.01 -6.47 -12.31
C SER A 105 -7.22 -5.04 -11.80
N TRP A 106 -7.85 -4.20 -12.62
CA TRP A 106 -8.34 -2.90 -12.17
C TRP A 106 -9.56 -3.02 -11.23
N PRO A 107 -10.53 -3.93 -11.47
CA PRO A 107 -11.64 -4.14 -10.52
C PRO A 107 -11.21 -4.49 -9.09
N ASP A 108 -10.10 -5.21 -8.93
CA ASP A 108 -9.59 -5.59 -7.60
C ASP A 108 -9.12 -4.36 -6.82
N HIS A 109 -8.64 -3.32 -7.50
CA HIS A 109 -8.29 -2.02 -6.89
C HIS A 109 -9.51 -1.33 -6.25
N MET A 110 -10.72 -1.65 -6.70
CA MET A 110 -11.94 -0.98 -6.24
C MET A 110 -12.60 -1.66 -5.04
N HIS A 111 -12.06 -2.80 -4.58
CA HIS A 111 -12.66 -3.62 -3.53
C HIS A 111 -11.70 -3.77 -2.35
N TYR A 112 -12.18 -3.41 -1.15
CA TYR A 112 -11.45 -3.63 0.10
C TYR A 112 -12.43 -4.02 1.19
N PHE A 113 -12.11 -5.04 1.98
CA PHE A 113 -12.96 -5.56 3.05
C PHE A 113 -14.39 -5.93 2.61
N ASN A 114 -14.51 -6.62 1.47
CA ASN A 114 -15.78 -6.98 0.83
C ASN A 114 -16.70 -5.78 0.52
N ILE A 115 -16.10 -4.59 0.34
CA ILE A 115 -16.81 -3.36 0.02
C ILE A 115 -16.24 -2.77 -1.27
N HIS A 116 -17.12 -2.46 -2.21
CA HIS A 116 -16.77 -1.67 -3.38
C HIS A 116 -16.70 -0.18 -3.00
N ILE A 117 -15.50 0.42 -3.11
CA ILE A 117 -15.20 1.76 -2.57
C ILE A 117 -16.08 2.84 -3.21
N PHE A 118 -16.32 2.77 -4.52
CA PHE A 118 -17.15 3.77 -5.20
C PHE A 118 -18.60 3.73 -4.72
N ASP A 119 -19.14 2.54 -4.50
CA ASP A 119 -20.52 2.41 -4.02
C ASP A 119 -20.62 2.83 -2.55
N PHE A 120 -19.62 2.48 -1.74
CA PHE A 120 -19.51 2.98 -0.37
C PHE A 120 -19.55 4.51 -0.30
N GLY A 121 -18.76 5.18 -1.16
CA GLY A 121 -18.77 6.64 -1.26
C GLY A 121 -20.12 7.19 -1.71
N LYS A 122 -20.72 6.63 -2.78
CA LYS A 122 -22.04 7.05 -3.28
C LYS A 122 -23.16 6.87 -2.26
N ASN A 123 -23.07 5.83 -1.42
CA ASN A 123 -24.04 5.52 -0.38
C ASN A 123 -23.83 6.34 0.92
N GLY A 124 -22.95 7.33 0.90
CA GLY A 124 -22.73 8.24 2.02
C GLY A 124 -21.83 7.65 3.11
N CYS A 125 -20.88 6.80 2.73
CA CYS A 125 -19.88 6.20 3.63
C CYS A 125 -20.51 5.39 4.78
N LYS A 126 -21.64 4.73 4.51
CA LYS A 126 -22.33 3.87 5.47
C LYS A 126 -21.78 2.46 5.35
N TYR A 127 -21.30 1.95 6.49
CA TYR A 127 -20.79 0.59 6.66
C TYR A 127 -21.89 -0.32 7.20
#